data_AF-A0A6A9SKA7-F1
#
_entry.id   AF-A0A6A9SKA7-F1
#
_cell.length_a   1.000
_cell.length_b   1.000
_cell.length_c   1.000
_cell.angle_alpha   90.00
_cell.angle_beta   90.00
_cell.angle_gamma   90.00
#
_symmetry.space_group_name_H-M   'P 1'
#
loop_
_entity.id
_entity.type
_entity.pdbx_description
1 polymer ?
#
loop_
_entity_poly.entity_id
_entity_poly.type
_entity_poly.pdbx_seq_one_letter_code
_entity_poly.pdbx_strand_id
1 'polypeptide(L)'
;MTDERAVAPAVGKALEAGIVVLFVALLTTTLYGGVVPNARTAAAGEVGERALQHAAANVEAAVPAHASADAPAGTVVAERRVSLPDTIRGRGYRVAANDTSLALVHEHADVGGKTPLVLPDRVRAVRGNWTDSDGVVRVRTHPDGGFIVELAEGER
;
A
#
# COMPACT_ATOMS: atom_id res chain seq x y z
N MET A 1 16.57 -1.75 70.13
CA MET A 1 17.56 -2.53 69.33
C MET A 1 16.80 -3.47 68.38
N THR A 2 15.75 -2.99 67.70
CA THR A 2 14.78 -3.81 66.95
C THR A 2 14.55 -3.30 65.52
N ASP A 3 15.24 -2.24 65.12
CA ASP A 3 14.97 -1.50 63.88
C ASP A 3 15.72 -2.10 62.67
N GLU A 4 16.99 -2.51 62.86
CA GLU A 4 17.84 -3.03 61.76
C GLU A 4 17.35 -4.36 61.15
N ARG A 5 16.56 -5.15 61.90
CA ARG A 5 15.97 -6.40 61.37
C ARG A 5 14.76 -6.16 60.46
N ALA A 6 14.10 -5.00 60.54
CA ALA A 6 12.97 -4.66 59.68
C ALA A 6 13.40 -4.13 58.29
N VAL A 7 14.66 -3.70 58.15
CA VAL A 7 15.19 -3.09 56.92
C VAL A 7 15.51 -4.13 55.84
N ALA A 8 16.07 -5.29 56.21
CA ALA A 8 16.46 -6.31 55.23
C ALA A 8 15.27 -6.89 54.42
N PRO A 9 14.11 -7.21 55.03
CA PRO A 9 12.92 -7.63 54.28
C PRO A 9 12.39 -6.53 53.34
N ALA A 10 12.40 -5.27 53.79
CA ALA A 10 11.91 -4.14 53.00
C ALA A 10 12.80 -3.86 51.79
N VAL A 11 14.13 -3.88 51.96
CA VAL A 11 15.09 -3.72 50.86
C VAL A 11 14.98 -4.85 49.85
N GLY A 12 14.85 -6.11 50.31
CA GLY A 12 14.66 -7.26 49.43
C GLY A 12 13.41 -7.12 48.55
N LYS A 13 12.30 -6.68 49.13
CA LYS A 13 11.06 -6.44 48.39
C LYS A 13 11.13 -5.23 47.46
N ALA A 14 11.81 -4.17 47.86
CA ALA A 14 12.06 -3.03 46.99
C ALA A 14 12.93 -3.40 45.79
N LEU A 15 13.95 -4.25 45.97
CA LEU A 15 14.78 -4.77 44.89
C LEU A 15 13.98 -5.67 43.95
N GLU A 16 13.18 -6.58 44.48
CA GLU A 16 12.28 -7.44 43.70
C GLU A 16 11.34 -6.58 42.83
N ALA A 17 10.68 -5.58 43.43
CA ALA A 17 9.83 -4.65 42.71
C ALA A 17 10.61 -3.86 41.64
N GLY A 18 11.82 -3.38 41.97
CA GLY A 18 12.68 -2.66 41.03
C GLY A 18 13.08 -3.51 39.82
N ILE A 19 13.42 -4.77 40.04
CA ILE A 19 13.74 -5.72 38.95
C ILE A 19 12.52 -5.96 38.07
N VAL A 20 11.33 -6.15 38.65
CA VAL A 20 10.09 -6.32 37.88
C VAL A 20 9.82 -5.09 37.02
N VAL A 21 9.92 -3.89 37.58
CA VAL A 21 9.74 -2.64 36.84
C VAL A 21 10.75 -2.52 35.71
N LEU A 22 12.03 -2.81 35.97
CA LEU A 22 13.08 -2.81 34.97
C LEU A 22 12.78 -3.80 33.84
N PHE A 23 12.36 -5.01 34.17
CA PHE A 23 12.00 -6.04 33.20
C PHE A 23 10.84 -5.58 32.31
N VAL A 24 9.77 -5.05 32.90
CA VAL A 24 8.61 -4.53 32.14
C VAL A 24 9.03 -3.38 31.23
N ALA A 25 9.87 -2.47 31.70
CA ALA A 25 10.39 -1.38 30.88
C ALA A 25 11.19 -1.90 29.68
N LEU A 26 12.14 -2.82 29.90
CA LEU A 26 12.93 -3.45 28.83
C LEU A 26 12.05 -4.19 27.81
N LEU A 27 11.08 -4.97 28.29
CA LEU A 27 10.15 -5.69 27.43
C LEU A 27 9.32 -4.72 26.58
N THR A 28 8.79 -3.67 27.21
CA THR A 28 8.01 -2.61 26.53
C THR A 28 8.86 -1.94 25.45
N THR A 29 10.07 -1.51 25.78
CA THR A 29 10.99 -0.89 24.80
C THR A 29 11.31 -1.84 23.65
N THR A 30 11.54 -3.12 23.91
CA THR A 30 11.85 -4.10 22.86
C THR A 30 10.67 -4.35 21.93
N LEU A 31 9.46 -4.48 22.50
CA LEU A 31 8.23 -4.69 21.73
C LEU A 31 7.88 -3.49 20.85
N TYR A 32 7.86 -2.29 21.44
CA TYR A 32 7.46 -1.07 20.73
C TYR A 32 8.57 -0.44 19.90
N GLY A 33 9.83 -0.69 20.25
CA GLY A 33 11.00 -0.20 19.50
C GLY A 33 11.43 -1.09 18.35
N GLY A 34 10.93 -2.33 18.26
CA GLY A 34 11.37 -3.28 17.24
C GLY A 34 10.27 -4.18 16.69
N VAL A 35 9.76 -5.10 17.52
CA VAL A 35 8.88 -6.20 17.04
C VAL A 35 7.59 -5.69 16.40
N VAL A 36 6.87 -4.81 17.09
CA VAL A 36 5.57 -4.29 16.61
C VAL A 36 5.73 -3.46 15.34
N PRO A 37 6.66 -2.48 15.25
CA PRO A 37 6.92 -1.75 14.01
C PRO A 37 7.28 -2.64 12.81
N ASN A 38 8.09 -3.68 13.03
CA ASN A 38 8.49 -4.61 11.98
C ASN A 38 7.32 -5.46 11.48
N ALA A 39 6.54 -6.02 12.41
CA ALA A 39 5.33 -6.78 12.06
C ALA A 39 4.33 -5.91 11.28
N ARG A 40 4.14 -4.66 11.71
CA ARG A 40 3.26 -3.70 11.01
C ARG A 40 3.74 -3.39 9.60
N THR A 41 5.06 -3.30 9.40
CA THR A 41 5.66 -3.00 8.09
C THR A 41 5.55 -4.20 7.16
N ALA A 42 5.80 -5.41 7.64
CA ALA A 42 5.58 -6.64 6.88
C ALA A 42 4.11 -6.80 6.45
N ALA A 43 3.17 -6.59 7.38
CA ALA A 43 1.74 -6.61 7.07
C ALA A 43 1.35 -5.52 6.06
N ALA A 44 1.95 -4.34 6.14
CA ALA A 44 1.73 -3.27 5.17
C ALA A 44 2.23 -3.63 3.76
N GLY A 45 3.38 -4.28 3.64
CA GLY A 45 3.89 -4.79 2.37
C GLY A 45 2.92 -5.79 1.74
N GLU A 46 2.40 -6.73 2.53
CA GLU A 46 1.40 -7.71 2.11
C GLU A 46 0.08 -7.07 1.63
N VAL A 47 -0.40 -6.04 2.32
CA VAL A 47 -1.58 -5.28 1.88
C VAL A 47 -1.28 -4.50 0.59
N GLY A 48 -0.10 -3.89 0.49
CA GLY A 48 0.32 -3.15 -0.70
C GLY A 48 0.43 -4.04 -1.94
N GLU A 49 1.00 -5.23 -1.81
CA GLU A 49 1.08 -6.20 -2.91
C GLU A 49 -0.32 -6.62 -3.39
N ARG A 50 -1.23 -6.95 -2.47
CA ARG A 50 -2.62 -7.30 -2.83
C ARG A 50 -3.36 -6.13 -3.48
N ALA A 51 -3.17 -4.91 -2.97
CA ALA A 51 -3.76 -3.71 -3.56
C ALA A 51 -3.24 -3.47 -4.98
N LEU A 52 -1.93 -3.68 -5.20
CA LEU A 52 -1.30 -3.51 -6.51
C LEU A 52 -1.76 -4.59 -7.51
N GLN A 53 -1.87 -5.84 -7.08
CA GLN A 53 -2.44 -6.93 -7.90
C GLN A 53 -3.91 -6.66 -8.23
N HIS A 54 -4.69 -6.17 -7.27
CA HIS A 54 -6.08 -5.80 -7.49
C HIS A 54 -6.21 -4.63 -8.49
N ALA A 55 -5.36 -3.62 -8.36
CA ALA A 55 -5.28 -2.51 -9.30
C ALA A 55 -4.94 -3.01 -10.72
N ALA A 56 -3.91 -3.84 -10.85
CA ALA A 56 -3.47 -4.41 -12.13
C ALA A 56 -4.60 -5.21 -12.80
N ALA A 57 -5.24 -6.10 -12.06
CA ALA A 57 -6.35 -6.90 -12.59
C ALA A 57 -7.52 -6.02 -13.08
N ASN A 58 -7.84 -4.93 -12.39
CA ASN A 58 -8.88 -4.00 -12.85
C ASN A 58 -8.46 -3.20 -14.09
N VAL A 59 -7.19 -2.79 -14.17
CA VAL A 59 -6.65 -2.12 -15.35
C VAL A 59 -6.72 -3.05 -16.57
N GLU A 60 -6.27 -4.29 -16.43
CA GLU A 60 -6.30 -5.30 -17.48
C GLU A 60 -7.74 -5.62 -17.90
N ALA A 61 -8.66 -5.77 -16.95
CA ALA A 61 -10.07 -6.03 -17.22
C ALA A 61 -10.81 -4.84 -17.86
N ALA A 62 -10.29 -3.62 -17.74
CA ALA A 62 -10.89 -2.44 -18.38
C ALA A 62 -10.59 -2.38 -19.88
N VAL A 63 -9.50 -3.01 -20.35
CA VAL A 63 -9.11 -2.98 -21.76
C VAL A 63 -10.04 -3.89 -22.58
N PRO A 64 -10.82 -3.35 -23.53
CA PRO A 64 -11.75 -4.16 -24.31
C PRO A 64 -11.01 -5.24 -25.10
N ALA A 65 -11.44 -6.50 -25.01
CA ALA A 65 -10.82 -7.63 -25.73
C ALA A 65 -11.00 -7.57 -27.26
N HIS A 66 -12.11 -7.00 -27.73
CA HIS A 66 -12.54 -7.06 -29.14
C HIS A 66 -13.11 -5.73 -29.70
N ALA A 67 -12.88 -4.59 -29.05
CA ALA A 67 -13.36 -3.31 -29.57
C ALA A 67 -12.56 -2.88 -30.81
N SER A 68 -13.25 -2.38 -31.84
CA SER A 68 -12.57 -1.77 -32.99
C SER A 68 -11.93 -0.44 -32.58
N ALA A 69 -10.67 -0.25 -32.98
CA ALA A 69 -9.93 0.99 -32.77
C ALA A 69 -10.29 2.08 -33.79
N ASP A 70 -11.29 1.86 -34.64
CA ASP A 70 -11.73 2.80 -35.69
C ASP A 70 -12.53 4.00 -35.16
N ALA A 71 -12.81 4.06 -33.85
CA ALA A 71 -13.48 5.23 -33.27
C ALA A 71 -12.55 6.47 -33.30
N PRO A 72 -13.11 7.69 -33.40
CA PRO A 72 -12.33 8.93 -33.41
C PRO A 72 -11.31 8.97 -32.28
N ALA A 73 -10.11 9.47 -32.56
CA ALA A 73 -9.04 9.55 -31.56
C ALA A 73 -9.49 10.29 -30.29
N GLY A 74 -9.10 9.79 -29.11
CA GLY A 74 -9.48 10.36 -27.82
C GLY A 74 -10.86 9.94 -27.31
N THR A 75 -11.61 9.13 -28.05
CA THR A 75 -12.90 8.58 -27.59
C THR A 75 -12.68 7.63 -26.42
N VAL A 76 -13.43 7.82 -25.32
CA VAL A 76 -13.46 6.87 -24.20
C VAL A 76 -14.25 5.64 -24.62
N VAL A 77 -13.60 4.49 -24.68
CA VAL A 77 -14.20 3.21 -25.10
C VAL A 77 -14.58 2.33 -23.92
N ALA A 78 -13.92 2.51 -22.78
CA ALA A 78 -14.25 1.84 -21.54
C ALA A 78 -13.85 2.71 -20.36
N GLU A 79 -14.64 2.65 -19.30
CA GLU A 79 -14.34 3.26 -18.02
C GLU A 79 -14.65 2.25 -16.91
N ARG A 80 -13.76 2.12 -15.93
CA ARG A 80 -13.93 1.21 -14.80
C ARG A 80 -13.45 1.88 -13.52
N ARG A 81 -14.30 1.87 -12.50
CA ARG A 81 -13.92 2.31 -11.15
C ARG A 81 -13.17 1.20 -10.42
N VAL A 82 -12.20 1.60 -9.62
CA VAL A 82 -11.32 0.73 -8.84
C VAL A 82 -11.34 1.26 -7.42
N SER A 83 -11.76 0.42 -6.49
CA SER A 83 -11.70 0.73 -5.06
C SER A 83 -10.46 0.10 -4.48
N LEU A 84 -9.65 0.91 -3.82
CA LEU A 84 -8.42 0.56 -3.14
C LEU A 84 -8.54 0.93 -1.66
N PRO A 85 -7.69 0.38 -0.78
CA PRO A 85 -7.65 0.81 0.61
C PRO A 85 -7.39 2.32 0.74
N ASP A 86 -8.02 3.00 1.70
CA ASP A 86 -7.74 4.43 1.96
C ASP A 86 -6.30 4.66 2.40
N THR A 87 -5.75 3.73 3.18
CA THR A 87 -4.39 3.83 3.70
C THR A 87 -3.71 2.48 3.76
N ILE A 88 -2.38 2.51 3.65
CA ILE A 88 -1.50 1.39 3.96
C ILE A 88 -0.63 1.84 5.12
N ARG A 89 -0.48 1.00 6.16
CA ARG A 89 0.24 1.38 7.39
C ARG A 89 -0.29 2.67 8.07
N GLY A 90 -1.55 3.05 7.81
CA GLY A 90 -2.19 4.27 8.34
C GLY A 90 -1.76 5.56 7.63
N ARG A 91 -1.20 5.46 6.43
CA ARG A 91 -0.72 6.56 5.60
C ARG A 91 -1.24 6.44 4.18
N GLY A 92 -1.37 7.59 3.51
CA GLY A 92 -1.69 7.63 2.09
C GLY A 92 -0.55 7.05 1.25
N TYR A 93 -0.89 6.61 0.06
CA TYR A 93 0.04 6.05 -0.91
C TYR A 93 -0.40 6.47 -2.32
N ARG A 94 0.46 6.20 -3.30
CA ARG A 94 0.16 6.47 -4.71
C ARG A 94 0.37 5.22 -5.53
N VAL A 95 -0.58 4.91 -6.41
CA VAL A 95 -0.38 3.91 -7.47
C VAL A 95 -0.11 4.66 -8.76
N ALA A 96 1.07 4.49 -9.34
CA ALA A 96 1.49 5.19 -10.55
C ALA A 96 1.69 4.21 -11.71
N ALA A 97 1.24 4.61 -12.90
CA ALA A 97 1.63 3.92 -14.12
C ALA A 97 3.12 4.16 -14.39
N ASN A 98 3.82 3.09 -14.72
CA ASN A 98 5.22 3.08 -15.13
C ASN A 98 5.33 2.20 -16.39
N ASP A 99 5.00 2.81 -17.53
CA ASP A 99 4.92 2.19 -18.86
C ASP A 99 3.96 1.00 -18.92
N THR A 100 4.48 -0.22 -18.76
CA THR A 100 3.72 -1.48 -18.77
C THR A 100 3.63 -2.11 -17.37
N SER A 101 3.85 -1.33 -16.33
CA SER A 101 3.77 -1.77 -14.93
C SER A 101 3.03 -0.74 -14.08
N LEU A 102 2.46 -1.20 -12.97
CA LEU A 102 2.00 -0.32 -11.90
C LEU A 102 3.01 -0.34 -10.76
N ALA A 103 3.28 0.82 -10.19
CA ALA A 103 4.14 0.98 -9.03
C ALA A 103 3.35 1.54 -7.85
N LEU A 104 3.49 0.91 -6.68
CA LEU A 104 3.01 1.45 -5.42
C LEU A 104 4.12 2.27 -4.76
N VAL A 105 3.87 3.55 -4.58
CA VAL A 105 4.77 4.52 -3.95
C VAL A 105 4.21 4.88 -2.58
N HIS A 106 5.00 4.63 -1.54
CA HIS A 106 4.67 4.97 -0.16
C HIS A 106 5.81 5.79 0.46
N GLU A 107 5.51 6.59 1.48
CA GLU A 107 6.52 7.34 2.25
C GLU A 107 7.53 6.45 3.00
N HIS A 108 7.19 5.17 3.20
CA HIS A 108 7.99 4.24 3.97
C HIS A 108 8.67 3.33 2.96
N ALA A 109 10.01 3.33 2.91
CA ALA A 109 10.77 2.67 1.85
C ALA A 109 10.47 1.16 1.71
N ASP A 110 10.18 0.50 2.83
CA ASP A 110 9.84 -0.94 2.85
C ASP A 110 8.38 -1.26 2.48
N VAL A 111 7.55 -0.23 2.25
CA VAL A 111 6.16 -0.39 1.81
C VAL A 111 6.09 0.11 0.36
N GLY A 112 5.91 -0.80 -0.58
CA GLY A 112 5.96 -0.46 -2.00
C GLY A 112 5.99 -1.71 -2.85
N GLY A 113 6.01 -1.53 -4.15
CA GLY A 113 6.07 -2.65 -5.07
C GLY A 113 5.89 -2.23 -6.51
N LYS A 114 6.15 -3.18 -7.41
CA LYS A 114 5.88 -3.04 -8.83
C LYS A 114 5.27 -4.33 -9.35
N THR A 115 4.19 -4.21 -10.11
CA THR A 115 3.53 -5.34 -10.76
C THR A 115 3.45 -5.06 -12.25
N PRO A 116 3.90 -5.99 -13.11
CA PRO A 116 3.73 -5.87 -14.55
C PRO A 116 2.25 -5.99 -14.92
N LEU A 117 1.84 -5.29 -15.98
CA LEU A 117 0.52 -5.40 -16.56
C LEU A 117 0.57 -6.34 -17.77
N VAL A 118 -0.42 -7.23 -17.87
CA VAL A 118 -0.62 -8.12 -19.01
C VAL A 118 -1.63 -7.47 -19.96
N LEU A 119 -1.13 -6.61 -20.85
CA LEU A 119 -1.97 -5.85 -21.77
C LEU A 119 -1.86 -6.38 -23.20
N PRO A 120 -2.95 -6.34 -23.98
CA PRO A 120 -2.89 -6.61 -25.41
C PRO A 120 -1.95 -5.65 -26.14
N ASP A 121 -1.28 -6.11 -27.21
CA ASP A 121 -0.31 -5.32 -28.00
C ASP A 121 -0.85 -4.01 -28.59
N ARG A 122 -2.18 -3.90 -28.70
CA ARG A 122 -2.87 -2.67 -29.12
C ARG A 122 -2.85 -1.57 -28.06
N VAL A 123 -2.51 -1.86 -26.81
CA VAL A 123 -2.32 -0.84 -25.77
C VAL A 123 -0.94 -0.25 -25.94
N ARG A 124 -0.89 1.03 -26.32
CA ARG A 124 0.35 1.73 -26.66
C ARG A 124 1.02 2.35 -25.43
N ALA A 125 0.22 2.72 -24.43
CA ALA A 125 0.71 3.37 -23.22
C ALA A 125 -0.27 3.23 -22.06
N VAL A 126 0.27 3.14 -20.86
CA VAL A 126 -0.45 3.33 -19.59
C VAL A 126 0.12 4.55 -18.90
N ARG A 127 -0.74 5.50 -18.50
CA ARG A 127 -0.30 6.77 -17.89
C ARG A 127 -1.22 7.17 -16.76
N GLY A 128 -0.75 8.12 -15.95
CA GLY A 128 -1.49 8.65 -14.82
C GLY A 128 -1.12 7.99 -13.50
N ASN A 129 -1.87 8.34 -12.46
CA ASN A 129 -1.70 7.82 -11.12
C ASN A 129 -2.97 8.02 -10.30
N TRP A 130 -3.11 7.22 -9.25
CA TRP A 130 -4.13 7.37 -8.21
C TRP A 130 -3.46 7.71 -6.90
N THR A 131 -4.01 8.70 -6.20
CA THR A 131 -3.59 9.07 -4.84
C THR A 131 -4.69 8.83 -3.80
N ASP A 132 -5.93 8.63 -4.24
CA ASP A 132 -7.07 8.31 -3.39
C ASP A 132 -7.45 6.82 -3.46
N SER A 133 -8.36 6.39 -2.57
CA SER A 133 -8.91 5.04 -2.59
C SER A 133 -9.81 4.77 -3.79
N ASP A 134 -10.40 5.81 -4.37
CA ASP A 134 -11.30 5.68 -5.52
C ASP A 134 -10.60 6.10 -6.81
N GLY A 135 -10.04 5.12 -7.50
CA GLY A 135 -9.41 5.28 -8.81
C GLY A 135 -10.38 5.00 -9.96
N VAL A 136 -10.15 5.63 -11.11
CA VAL A 136 -10.84 5.34 -12.37
C VAL A 136 -9.82 4.96 -13.44
N VAL A 137 -10.06 3.84 -14.11
CA VAL A 137 -9.35 3.44 -15.33
C VAL A 137 -10.17 3.92 -16.51
N ARG A 138 -9.60 4.78 -17.35
CA ARG A 138 -10.19 5.22 -18.62
C ARG A 138 -9.38 4.67 -19.77
N VAL A 139 -10.05 3.98 -20.69
CA VAL A 139 -9.44 3.49 -21.92
C VAL A 139 -9.90 4.37 -23.07
N ARG A 140 -8.94 4.97 -23.77
CA ARG A 140 -9.18 5.88 -24.89
C ARG A 140 -8.55 5.38 -26.17
N THR A 141 -9.14 5.72 -27.31
CA THR A 141 -8.51 5.47 -28.62
C THR A 141 -7.28 6.36 -28.84
N HIS A 142 -6.22 5.77 -29.37
CA HIS A 142 -4.98 6.48 -29.73
C HIS A 142 -5.09 7.06 -31.16
N PRO A 143 -4.58 8.27 -31.45
CA PRO A 143 -4.58 8.85 -32.80
C PRO A 143 -3.95 7.94 -33.87
N ASP A 144 -2.80 7.34 -33.57
CA ASP A 144 -2.11 6.40 -34.46
C ASP A 144 -2.67 4.97 -34.44
N GLY A 145 -3.85 4.76 -33.87
CA GLY A 145 -4.50 3.46 -33.70
C GLY A 145 -4.06 2.69 -32.44
N GLY A 146 -5.01 1.94 -31.87
CA GLY A 146 -4.85 1.24 -30.59
C GLY A 146 -5.46 2.02 -29.41
N PHE A 147 -5.02 1.71 -28.20
CA PHE A 147 -5.57 2.26 -26.96
C PHE A 147 -4.52 2.91 -26.06
N ILE A 148 -4.91 3.94 -25.33
CA ILE A 148 -4.20 4.50 -24.18
C ILE A 148 -5.03 4.18 -22.94
N VAL A 149 -4.37 3.69 -21.90
CA VAL A 149 -4.98 3.50 -20.58
C VAL A 149 -4.56 4.67 -19.69
N GLU A 150 -5.53 5.37 -19.14
CA GLU A 150 -5.33 6.49 -18.21
C GLU A 150 -5.86 6.12 -16.82
N LEU A 151 -4.99 6.22 -15.82
CA LEU A 151 -5.33 6.19 -14.41
C LEU A 151 -5.73 7.62 -13.99
N ALA A 152 -7.03 7.85 -13.78
CA ALA A 152 -7.59 9.12 -13.33
C ALA A 152 -8.19 8.97 -11.91
N GLU A 153 -8.24 10.06 -11.17
CA GLU A 153 -8.95 10.09 -9.87
C GLU A 153 -10.47 9.91 -10.07
N GLY A 154 -11.14 9.28 -9.11
CA GLY A 154 -12.60 9.21 -9.03
C GLY A 154 -13.19 10.56 -8.61
N GLU A 155 -14.27 10.96 -9.28
CA GLU A 155 -15.13 12.03 -8.77
C GLU A 155 -15.86 11.51 -7.52
N ARG A 156 -15.59 12.13 -6.36
CA ARG A 156 -16.28 11.89 -5.10
C ARG A 156 -17.75 12.25 -5.17
#